data_AF-A0A7S3BRU5-F1
#
_entry.id   AF-A0A7S3BRU5-F1
#
_cell.length_a   1.000
_cell.length_b   1.000
_cell.length_c   1.000
_cell.angle_alpha   90.00
_cell.angle_beta   90.00
_cell.angle_gamma   90.00
#
_symmetry.space_group_name_H-M   'P 1'
#
loop_
_entity.id
_entity.type
_entity.pdbx_description
1 polymer ?
#
loop_
_entity_poly.entity_id
_entity_poly.type
_entity_poly.pdbx_seq_one_letter_code
_entity_poly.pdbx_strand_id
1 'polypeptide(L)'
;EAGVRAALTKLLRVPEGAEPLISAADVIVLYHTLDLAKHSLSLKKVVETLNVCASAPMREVFDSQSVAAALQRLVAMDPVPLLTMRTVMQALQSFPKLSAFAMDLLGRLIARQVWRMPKLWEGFLRCVQQASPQSIPVFLQLPPQVLAEALKKLPGLHAPCSRYAAMPNASQTIPRATLDVLRQAAPPPRAPR
;
A
#
# COMPACT_ATOMS: atom_id res chain seq x y z
N GLU A 1 23.04 6.40 -6.75
CA GLU A 1 22.24 5.34 -7.42
C GLU A 1 23.07 4.27 -8.12
N ALA A 2 24.04 4.60 -8.98
CA ALA A 2 24.81 3.61 -9.75
C ALA A 2 25.55 2.56 -8.89
N GLY A 3 26.18 2.97 -7.80
CA GLY A 3 26.89 2.04 -6.89
C GLY A 3 25.96 1.05 -6.17
N VAL A 4 24.78 1.49 -5.72
CA VAL A 4 23.77 0.62 -5.07
C VAL A 4 23.26 -0.42 -6.07
N ARG A 5 22.99 0.01 -7.30
CA ARG A 5 22.58 -0.89 -8.38
C ARG A 5 23.64 -1.96 -8.65
N ALA A 6 24.90 -1.56 -8.82
CA ALA A 6 26.00 -2.49 -9.07
C ALA A 6 26.17 -3.51 -7.94
N ALA A 7 26.09 -3.08 -6.67
CA ALA A 7 26.16 -3.96 -5.52
C ALA A 7 25.00 -4.97 -5.48
N LEU A 8 23.76 -4.52 -5.70
CA LEU A 8 22.59 -5.39 -5.73
C LEU A 8 22.66 -6.39 -6.89
N THR A 9 23.06 -5.95 -8.08
CA THR A 9 23.26 -6.85 -9.23
C THR A 9 24.28 -7.93 -8.91
N LYS A 10 25.39 -7.61 -8.24
CA LYS A 10 26.41 -8.61 -7.84
C LYS A 10 25.90 -9.60 -6.78
N LEU A 11 25.07 -9.14 -5.85
CA LEU A 11 24.51 -10.01 -4.79
C LEU A 11 23.39 -10.92 -5.29
N LEU A 12 22.64 -10.47 -6.31
CA LEU A 12 21.41 -11.11 -6.76
C LEU A 12 21.57 -11.88 -8.08
N ARG A 13 22.55 -11.53 -8.92
CA ARG A 13 22.88 -12.31 -10.12
C ARG A 13 23.97 -13.33 -9.77
N VAL A 14 23.67 -14.58 -10.08
CA VAL A 14 24.55 -15.72 -9.82
C VAL A 14 24.97 -16.33 -11.17
N PRO A 15 26.19 -16.88 -11.30
CA PRO A 15 26.56 -17.74 -12.43
C PRO A 15 25.57 -18.90 -12.61
N GLU A 16 25.45 -19.44 -13.84
CA GLU A 16 24.56 -20.58 -14.14
C GLU A 16 24.78 -21.74 -13.15
N GLY A 17 23.69 -22.15 -12.47
CA GLY A 17 23.67 -23.34 -11.61
C GLY A 17 23.82 -23.11 -10.10
N ALA A 18 24.04 -21.87 -9.63
CA ALA A 18 24.09 -21.59 -8.19
C ALA A 18 22.89 -20.75 -7.70
N GLU A 19 22.41 -21.02 -6.49
CA GLU A 19 21.33 -20.25 -5.86
C GLU A 19 21.84 -18.88 -5.37
N PRO A 20 21.02 -17.82 -5.49
CA PRO A 20 21.37 -16.50 -4.98
C PRO A 20 21.51 -16.53 -3.46
N LEU A 21 22.57 -15.88 -2.96
CA LEU A 21 22.86 -15.75 -1.53
C LEU A 21 21.70 -15.13 -0.74
N ILE A 22 20.90 -14.29 -1.40
CA ILE A 22 19.73 -13.64 -0.84
C ILE A 22 18.67 -13.45 -1.93
N SER A 23 17.41 -13.70 -1.63
CA SER A 23 16.33 -13.44 -2.60
C SER A 23 16.03 -11.94 -2.70
N ALA A 24 15.48 -11.50 -3.84
CA ALA A 24 15.01 -10.12 -3.98
C ALA A 24 13.93 -9.74 -2.94
N ALA A 25 13.08 -10.70 -2.56
CA ALA A 25 12.11 -10.52 -1.49
C ALA A 25 12.78 -10.28 -0.13
N ASP A 26 13.81 -11.07 0.21
CA ASP A 26 14.58 -10.90 1.44
C ASP A 26 15.30 -9.55 1.50
N VAL A 27 15.84 -9.08 0.37
CA VAL A 27 16.45 -7.73 0.30
C VAL A 27 15.43 -6.65 0.63
N ILE A 28 14.22 -6.71 0.06
CA ILE A 28 13.16 -5.74 0.37
C ILE A 28 12.81 -5.81 1.86
N VAL A 29 12.61 -7.01 2.41
CA VAL A 29 12.25 -7.21 3.83
C VAL A 29 13.36 -6.72 4.75
N LEU A 30 14.62 -6.98 4.43
CA LEU A 30 15.78 -6.53 5.17
C LEU A 30 15.79 -5.00 5.26
N TYR A 31 15.69 -4.29 4.14
CA TYR A 31 15.70 -2.82 4.15
C TYR A 31 14.55 -2.20 4.96
N HIS A 32 13.41 -2.87 5.06
CA HIS A 32 12.28 -2.42 5.90
C HIS A 32 12.48 -2.66 7.39
N THR A 33 13.34 -3.62 7.76
CA THR A 33 13.55 -4.07 9.15
C THR A 33 14.91 -3.68 9.71
N LEU A 34 15.74 -2.97 8.93
CA LEU A 34 17.02 -2.46 9.39
C LEU A 34 16.87 -1.56 10.61
N ASP A 35 17.66 -1.86 11.64
CA ASP A 35 17.88 -0.95 12.76
C ASP A 35 18.78 0.22 12.28
N LEU A 36 18.12 1.31 11.90
CA LEU A 36 18.77 2.49 11.37
C LEU A 36 19.74 3.14 12.37
N ALA A 37 19.43 3.07 13.67
CA ALA A 37 20.26 3.66 14.71
C ALA A 37 21.55 2.85 14.87
N LYS A 38 21.42 1.52 14.96
CA LYS A 38 22.57 0.60 15.06
C LYS A 38 23.56 0.75 13.90
N HIS A 39 23.06 1.04 12.70
CA HIS A 39 23.87 1.13 11.49
C HIS A 39 24.19 2.56 11.05
N SER A 40 23.82 3.59 11.82
CA SER A 40 24.00 5.01 11.45
C SER A 40 23.45 5.34 10.05
N LEU A 41 22.32 4.73 9.69
CA LEU A 41 21.65 4.91 8.40
C LEU A 41 20.51 5.91 8.53
N SER A 42 20.31 6.74 7.50
CA SER A 42 19.14 7.62 7.45
C SER A 42 17.99 6.93 6.72
N LEU A 43 16.75 7.24 7.13
CA LEU A 43 15.54 6.77 6.45
C LEU A 43 15.54 7.16 4.97
N LYS A 44 16.11 8.32 4.64
CA LYS A 44 16.27 8.82 3.26
C LYS A 44 17.08 7.84 2.40
N LYS A 45 18.21 7.33 2.90
CA LYS A 45 19.06 6.36 2.19
C LYS A 45 18.32 5.04 1.94
N VAL A 46 17.55 4.56 2.92
CA VAL A 46 16.74 3.34 2.75
C VAL A 46 15.67 3.54 1.67
N VAL A 47 14.99 4.70 1.70
CA VAL A 47 14.02 5.07 0.67
C VAL A 47 14.65 5.13 -0.73
N GLU A 48 15.82 5.75 -0.86
CA GLU A 48 16.56 5.82 -2.12
C GLU A 48 16.92 4.41 -2.63
N THR A 49 17.41 3.52 -1.77
CA THR A 49 17.71 2.14 -2.16
C THR A 49 16.47 1.38 -2.60
N LEU A 50 15.36 1.47 -1.86
CA LEU A 50 14.11 0.83 -2.25
C LEU A 50 13.58 1.35 -3.60
N ASN A 51 13.73 2.66 -3.87
CA ASN A 51 13.39 3.23 -5.18
C ASN A 51 14.26 2.63 -6.29
N VAL A 52 15.55 2.41 -6.05
CA VAL A 52 16.45 1.73 -6.99
C VAL A 52 15.98 0.31 -7.24
N CYS A 53 15.62 -0.46 -6.21
CA CYS A 53 15.07 -1.81 -6.37
C CYS A 53 13.80 -1.83 -7.23
N ALA A 54 12.92 -0.83 -7.08
CA ALA A 54 11.66 -0.72 -7.83
C ALA A 54 11.81 -0.12 -9.24
N SER A 55 13.02 0.35 -9.61
CA SER A 55 13.28 1.03 -10.89
C SER A 55 13.23 0.06 -12.08
N ALA A 56 12.89 0.57 -13.26
CA ALA A 56 12.76 -0.25 -14.48
C ALA A 56 13.99 -1.14 -14.77
N PRO A 57 15.25 -0.67 -14.64
CA PRO A 57 16.44 -1.51 -14.86
C PRO A 57 16.61 -2.68 -13.89
N MET A 58 15.91 -2.68 -12.75
CA MET A 58 16.03 -3.70 -11.71
C MET A 58 14.87 -4.69 -11.71
N ARG A 59 13.86 -4.51 -12.57
CA ARG A 59 12.63 -5.34 -12.59
C ARG A 59 12.84 -6.79 -13.01
N GLU A 60 13.94 -7.10 -13.70
CA GLU A 60 14.33 -8.50 -13.98
C GLU A 60 14.66 -9.28 -12.71
N VAL A 61 15.15 -8.57 -11.69
CA VAL A 61 15.57 -9.16 -10.41
C VAL A 61 14.50 -8.93 -9.34
N PHE A 62 13.98 -7.71 -9.24
CA PHE A 62 12.89 -7.33 -8.34
C PHE A 62 11.56 -7.38 -9.09
N ASP A 63 11.23 -8.58 -9.52
CA ASP A 63 10.03 -8.82 -10.30
C ASP A 63 8.76 -8.75 -9.43
N SER A 64 7.60 -8.85 -10.08
CA SER A 64 6.32 -8.81 -9.39
C SER A 64 6.15 -9.90 -8.32
N GLN A 65 6.70 -11.10 -8.53
CA GLN A 65 6.54 -12.21 -7.60
C GLN A 65 7.36 -11.95 -6.33
N SER A 66 8.61 -11.51 -6.50
CA SER A 66 9.50 -11.14 -5.39
C SER A 66 8.93 -9.98 -4.56
N VAL A 67 8.40 -8.95 -5.24
CA VAL A 67 7.78 -7.80 -4.56
C VAL A 67 6.51 -8.22 -3.81
N ALA A 68 5.66 -9.07 -4.41
CA ALA A 68 4.47 -9.59 -3.74
C ALA A 68 4.84 -10.42 -2.50
N ALA A 69 5.82 -11.32 -2.61
CA ALA A 69 6.30 -12.13 -1.49
C ALA A 69 6.85 -11.27 -0.34
N ALA A 70 7.62 -10.23 -0.65
CA ALA A 70 8.08 -9.27 0.36
C ALA A 70 6.91 -8.54 1.04
N LEU A 71 5.97 -8.00 0.26
CA LEU A 71 4.81 -7.27 0.79
C LEU A 71 3.91 -8.14 1.68
N GLN A 72 3.72 -9.42 1.33
CA GLN A 72 2.99 -10.37 2.18
C GLN A 72 3.64 -10.50 3.56
N ARG A 73 4.97 -10.64 3.62
CA ARG A 73 5.73 -10.73 4.88
C ARG A 73 5.66 -9.42 5.66
N LEU A 74 5.86 -8.28 5.01
CA LEU A 74 5.84 -6.96 5.65
C LEU A 74 4.48 -6.64 6.28
N VAL A 75 3.37 -6.94 5.60
CA VAL A 75 2.01 -6.72 6.12
C VAL A 75 1.65 -7.71 7.23
N ALA A 76 2.35 -8.83 7.36
CA ALA A 76 2.17 -9.79 8.45
C ALA A 76 2.99 -9.47 9.72
N MET A 77 4.01 -8.62 9.62
CA MET A 77 4.88 -8.26 10.76
C MET A 77 4.19 -7.40 11.80
N ASP A 78 4.52 -7.58 13.08
CA ASP A 78 4.04 -6.75 14.18
C ASP A 78 5.20 -6.12 14.98
N PRO A 79 5.37 -4.79 14.97
CA PRO A 79 4.59 -3.80 14.22
C PRO A 79 4.86 -3.86 12.71
N VAL A 80 3.89 -3.41 11.89
CA VAL A 80 4.09 -3.25 10.44
C VAL A 80 5.24 -2.26 10.19
N PRO A 81 6.25 -2.60 9.36
CA PRO A 81 7.36 -1.71 9.07
C PRO A 81 6.91 -0.40 8.42
N LEU A 82 7.55 0.71 8.80
CA LEU A 82 7.14 2.07 8.46
C LEU A 82 7.01 2.32 6.94
N LEU A 83 7.90 1.73 6.14
CA LEU A 83 7.96 1.98 4.69
C LEU A 83 7.01 1.09 3.88
N THR A 84 6.28 0.16 4.52
CA THR A 84 5.42 -0.84 3.83
C THR A 84 4.44 -0.20 2.86
N MET A 85 3.71 0.85 3.28
CA MET A 85 2.75 1.54 2.39
C MET A 85 3.41 2.20 1.18
N ARG A 86 4.65 2.68 1.32
CA ARG A 86 5.41 3.23 0.20
C ARG A 86 5.68 2.14 -0.83
N THR A 87 6.09 0.96 -0.39
CA THR A 87 6.34 -0.18 -1.28
C THR A 87 5.06 -0.69 -1.92
N VAL A 88 3.91 -0.68 -1.23
CA VAL A 88 2.61 -1.00 -1.85
C VAL A 88 2.28 -0.03 -2.99
N MET A 89 2.44 1.29 -2.77
CA MET A 89 2.17 2.29 -3.81
C MET A 89 3.13 2.15 -5.00
N GLN A 90 4.40 1.86 -4.75
CA GLN A 90 5.38 1.60 -5.81
C GLN A 90 5.08 0.33 -6.59
N ALA A 91 4.66 -0.74 -5.91
CA ALA A 91 4.27 -1.99 -6.55
C ALA A 91 3.08 -1.78 -7.50
N LEU A 92 2.08 -1.00 -7.09
CA LEU A 92 0.94 -0.63 -7.94
C LEU A 92 1.36 0.15 -9.19
N GLN A 93 2.34 1.06 -9.06
CA GLN A 93 2.86 1.85 -10.19
C GLN A 93 3.72 1.01 -11.16
N SER A 94 4.55 0.12 -10.61
CA SER A 94 5.49 -0.69 -11.40
C SER A 94 4.88 -1.96 -11.98
N PHE A 95 3.87 -2.53 -11.32
CA PHE A 95 3.28 -3.82 -11.68
C PHE A 95 1.74 -3.76 -11.62
N PRO A 96 1.07 -3.27 -12.67
CA PRO A 96 -0.40 -3.17 -12.71
C PRO A 96 -1.12 -4.48 -12.40
N LYS A 97 -0.53 -5.63 -12.74
CA LYS A 97 -1.05 -6.98 -12.43
C LYS A 97 -1.16 -7.29 -10.93
N LEU A 98 -0.51 -6.51 -10.07
CA LEU A 98 -0.61 -6.64 -8.61
C LEU A 98 -1.79 -5.86 -8.01
N SER A 99 -2.66 -5.24 -8.82
CA SER A 99 -3.78 -4.43 -8.30
C SER A 99 -4.69 -5.21 -7.35
N ALA A 100 -5.19 -6.39 -7.75
CA ALA A 100 -6.06 -7.21 -6.90
C ALA A 100 -5.34 -7.62 -5.59
N PHE A 101 -4.09 -8.09 -5.70
CA PHE A 101 -3.25 -8.42 -4.56
C PHE A 101 -3.06 -7.22 -3.59
N ALA A 102 -2.86 -6.02 -4.13
CA ALA A 102 -2.72 -4.81 -3.33
C ALA A 102 -4.02 -4.46 -2.59
N MET A 103 -5.19 -4.63 -3.23
CA MET A 103 -6.48 -4.44 -2.56
C MET A 103 -6.65 -5.42 -1.39
N ASP A 104 -6.24 -6.68 -1.55
CA ASP A 104 -6.24 -7.66 -0.46
C ASP A 104 -5.26 -7.30 0.68
N LEU A 105 -4.10 -6.72 0.37
CA LEU A 105 -3.20 -6.17 1.39
C LEU A 105 -3.83 -5.00 2.15
N LEU A 106 -4.51 -4.08 1.45
CA LEU A 106 -5.21 -2.97 2.10
C LEU A 106 -6.32 -3.49 3.03
N GLY A 107 -7.09 -4.50 2.62
CA GLY A 107 -8.09 -5.14 3.49
C GLY A 107 -7.47 -5.76 4.74
N ARG A 108 -6.33 -6.44 4.62
CA ARG A 108 -5.58 -6.97 5.78
C ARG A 108 -5.10 -5.86 6.72
N LEU A 109 -4.65 -4.72 6.19
CA LEU A 109 -4.26 -3.57 7.00
C LEU A 109 -5.45 -2.95 7.75
N ILE A 110 -6.66 -2.97 7.17
CA ILE A 110 -7.90 -2.60 7.89
C ILE A 110 -8.15 -3.55 9.05
N ALA A 111 -8.08 -4.86 8.83
CA ALA A 111 -8.27 -5.86 9.91
C ALA A 111 -7.26 -5.67 11.06
N ARG A 112 -6.04 -5.19 10.73
CA ARG A 112 -4.99 -4.84 11.68
C ARG A 112 -5.06 -3.42 12.24
N GLN A 113 -6.14 -2.70 11.99
CA GLN A 113 -6.39 -1.38 12.55
C GLN A 113 -5.30 -0.34 12.20
N VAL A 114 -4.86 -0.32 10.93
CA VAL A 114 -3.82 0.59 10.43
C VAL A 114 -4.06 2.07 10.78
N TRP A 115 -5.31 2.49 11.01
CA TRP A 115 -5.66 3.83 11.48
C TRP A 115 -5.09 4.20 12.86
N ARG A 116 -4.68 3.22 13.68
CA ARG A 116 -3.97 3.44 14.95
C ARG A 116 -2.47 3.71 14.78
N MET A 117 -1.96 3.62 13.55
CA MET A 117 -0.55 3.80 13.20
C MET A 117 -0.37 5.05 12.32
N PRO A 118 -0.17 6.26 12.86
CA PRO A 118 -0.36 7.52 12.12
C PRO A 118 0.39 7.62 10.80
N LYS A 119 1.67 7.20 10.77
CA LYS A 119 2.51 7.27 9.55
C LYS A 119 2.07 6.27 8.48
N LEU A 120 1.65 5.07 8.88
CA LEU A 120 1.12 4.07 7.94
C LEU A 120 -0.29 4.44 7.49
N TRP A 121 -1.09 5.02 8.38
CA TRP A 121 -2.44 5.49 8.04
C TRP A 121 -2.43 6.56 6.95
N GLU A 122 -1.50 7.50 7.01
CA GLU A 122 -1.33 8.49 5.95
C GLU A 122 -0.99 7.83 4.61
N GLY A 123 -0.06 6.86 4.62
CA GLY A 123 0.27 6.07 3.44
C GLY A 123 -0.93 5.29 2.90
N PHE A 124 -1.73 4.68 3.79
CA PHE A 124 -2.95 3.95 3.45
C PHE A 124 -3.96 4.85 2.72
N LEU A 125 -4.25 6.03 3.28
CA LEU A 125 -5.18 7.00 2.68
C LEU A 125 -4.72 7.46 1.29
N ARG A 126 -3.42 7.74 1.13
CA ARG A 126 -2.83 8.09 -0.18
C ARG A 126 -2.97 6.95 -1.18
N CYS A 127 -2.72 5.71 -0.75
CA CYS A 127 -2.85 4.53 -1.60
C CYS A 127 -4.30 4.30 -2.04
N VAL A 128 -5.27 4.44 -1.12
CA VAL A 128 -6.70 4.37 -1.45
C VAL A 128 -7.07 5.43 -2.48
N GLN A 129 -6.64 6.68 -2.28
CA GLN A 129 -6.93 7.76 -3.21
C GLN A 129 -6.33 7.51 -4.60
N GLN A 130 -5.07 7.07 -4.66
CA GLN A 130 -4.37 6.77 -5.91
C GLN A 130 -4.98 5.57 -6.67
N ALA A 131 -5.45 4.56 -5.96
CA ALA A 131 -6.03 3.35 -6.53
C ALA A 131 -7.55 3.43 -6.74
N SER A 132 -8.17 4.59 -6.50
CA SER A 132 -9.59 4.80 -6.80
C SER A 132 -9.82 4.69 -8.32
N PRO A 133 -10.87 3.98 -8.79
CA PRO A 133 -12.01 3.47 -8.02
C PRO A 133 -11.85 2.06 -7.45
N GLN A 134 -10.77 1.35 -7.76
CA GLN A 134 -10.56 -0.07 -7.40
C GLN A 134 -10.46 -0.27 -5.88
N SER A 135 -10.00 0.75 -5.17
CA SER A 135 -9.86 0.76 -3.71
C SER A 135 -11.17 1.01 -2.94
N ILE A 136 -12.23 1.47 -3.60
CA ILE A 136 -13.49 1.86 -2.95
C ILE A 136 -14.13 0.72 -2.15
N PRO A 137 -14.25 -0.52 -2.67
CA PRO A 137 -14.82 -1.63 -1.92
C PRO A 137 -14.06 -1.89 -0.61
N VAL A 138 -12.73 -1.82 -0.65
CA VAL A 138 -11.87 -2.03 0.52
C VAL A 138 -12.00 -0.86 1.49
N PHE A 139 -12.01 0.38 1.00
CA PHE A 139 -12.16 1.57 1.84
C PHE A 139 -13.47 1.55 2.64
N LEU A 140 -14.55 1.03 2.06
CA LEU A 140 -15.85 0.88 2.74
C LEU A 140 -15.90 -0.23 3.80
N GLN A 141 -14.86 -1.05 3.92
CA GLN A 141 -14.71 -2.03 5.02
C GLN A 141 -14.23 -1.38 6.32
N LEU A 142 -13.80 -0.10 6.29
CA LEU A 142 -13.42 0.62 7.51
C LEU A 142 -14.59 0.68 8.50
N PRO A 143 -14.32 0.62 9.82
CA PRO A 143 -15.34 0.86 10.82
C PRO A 143 -16.01 2.23 10.60
N PRO A 144 -17.34 2.37 10.82
CA PRO A 144 -18.09 3.59 10.47
C PRO A 144 -17.46 4.90 10.98
N GLN A 145 -17.00 4.91 12.23
CA GLN A 145 -16.35 6.09 12.82
C GLN A 145 -15.02 6.44 12.12
N VAL A 146 -14.21 5.43 11.80
CA VAL A 146 -12.94 5.62 11.10
C VAL A 146 -13.17 6.07 9.67
N LEU A 147 -14.18 5.52 9.00
CA LEU A 147 -14.58 5.91 7.65
C LEU A 147 -15.03 7.39 7.60
N ALA A 148 -15.83 7.84 8.58
CA ALA A 148 -16.28 9.22 8.65
C ALA A 148 -15.08 10.20 8.74
N GLU A 149 -14.10 9.91 9.60
CA GLU A 149 -12.89 10.71 9.72
C GLU A 149 -12.00 10.62 8.47
N ALA A 150 -11.93 9.46 7.83
CA ALA A 150 -11.20 9.29 6.57
C ALA A 150 -11.82 10.12 5.43
N LEU A 151 -13.15 10.16 5.33
CA LEU A 151 -13.87 10.96 4.33
C LEU A 151 -13.68 12.46 4.54
N LYS A 152 -13.55 12.94 5.80
CA LYS A 152 -13.16 14.33 6.07
C LYS A 152 -11.77 14.67 5.51
N LYS A 153 -10.83 13.72 5.58
CA LYS A 153 -9.47 13.89 5.02
C LYS A 153 -9.42 13.72 3.50
N LEU A 154 -10.33 12.93 2.93
CA LEU A 154 -10.40 12.62 1.50
C LEU A 154 -11.80 12.96 0.93
N PRO A 155 -12.21 14.24 0.92
CA PRO A 155 -13.56 14.63 0.50
C PRO A 155 -13.89 14.21 -0.94
N GLY A 156 -12.88 14.13 -1.81
CA GLY A 156 -13.02 13.65 -3.19
C GLY A 156 -13.45 12.18 -3.33
N LEU A 157 -13.35 11.36 -2.27
CA LEU A 157 -13.81 9.97 -2.28
C LEU A 157 -15.29 9.81 -1.94
N HIS A 158 -15.97 10.85 -1.44
CA HIS A 158 -17.38 10.76 -1.05
C HIS A 158 -18.28 10.35 -2.22
N ALA A 159 -18.18 11.04 -3.35
CA ALA A 159 -18.99 10.74 -4.53
C ALA A 159 -18.70 9.35 -5.12
N PRO A 160 -17.43 8.92 -5.31
CA PRO A 160 -17.10 7.54 -5.68
C PRO A 160 -17.67 6.48 -4.73
N CYS A 161 -17.57 6.69 -3.41
CA CYS A 161 -18.12 5.78 -2.40
C CYS A 161 -19.64 5.68 -2.48
N SER A 162 -20.33 6.82 -2.58
CA SER A 162 -21.78 6.88 -2.69
C SER A 162 -22.28 6.19 -3.97
N ARG A 163 -21.59 6.41 -5.09
CA ARG A 163 -21.91 5.76 -6.37
C ARG A 163 -21.72 4.25 -6.30
N TYR A 164 -20.64 3.78 -5.68
CA TYR A 164 -20.41 2.35 -5.48
C TYR A 164 -21.51 1.74 -4.60
N ALA A 165 -21.84 2.39 -3.47
CA ALA A 165 -22.85 1.91 -2.54
C ALA A 165 -24.28 1.85 -3.12
N ALA A 166 -24.57 2.66 -4.15
CA ALA A 166 -25.84 2.64 -4.87
C ALA A 166 -25.94 1.50 -5.91
N MET A 167 -24.85 0.79 -6.22
CA MET A 167 -24.90 -0.33 -7.16
C MET A 167 -25.68 -1.51 -6.54
N PRO A 168 -26.60 -2.17 -7.28
CA PRO A 168 -27.48 -3.21 -6.73
C PRO A 168 -26.72 -4.32 -5.96
N ASN A 169 -25.63 -4.79 -6.54
CA ASN A 169 -24.77 -5.85 -6.04
C ASN A 169 -23.87 -5.42 -4.86
N ALA A 170 -23.54 -4.13 -4.75
CA ALA A 170 -22.77 -3.60 -3.61
C ALA A 170 -23.67 -3.23 -2.42
N SER A 171 -24.87 -2.70 -2.69
CA SER A 171 -25.81 -2.25 -1.66
C SER A 171 -26.24 -3.34 -0.68
N GLN A 172 -26.22 -4.61 -1.11
CA GLN A 172 -26.58 -5.77 -0.29
C GLN A 172 -25.45 -6.23 0.65
N THR A 173 -24.19 -5.88 0.35
CA THR A 173 -23.02 -6.32 1.13
C THR A 173 -22.49 -5.25 2.08
N ILE A 174 -22.83 -3.99 1.85
CA ILE A 174 -22.38 -2.87 2.68
C ILE A 174 -23.24 -2.76 3.94
N PRO A 175 -22.64 -2.75 5.15
CA PRO A 175 -23.39 -2.57 6.40
C PRO A 175 -24.18 -1.26 6.44
N ARG A 176 -25.36 -1.28 7.05
CA ARG A 176 -26.24 -0.10 7.15
C ARG A 176 -25.57 1.11 7.81
N ALA A 177 -24.76 0.88 8.84
CA ALA A 177 -23.99 1.93 9.50
C ALA A 177 -22.99 2.62 8.56
N THR A 178 -22.39 1.89 7.62
CA THR A 178 -21.51 2.46 6.58
C THR A 178 -22.31 3.34 5.61
N LEU A 179 -23.51 2.91 5.22
CA LEU A 179 -24.40 3.71 4.38
C LEU A 179 -24.83 5.01 5.07
N ASP A 180 -25.10 4.97 6.38
CA ASP A 180 -25.48 6.16 7.14
C ASP A 180 -24.35 7.19 7.20
N VAL A 181 -23.10 6.74 7.34
CA VAL A 181 -21.92 7.62 7.25
C VAL A 181 -21.84 8.31 5.89
N LEU A 182 -22.06 7.58 4.79
CA LEU A 182 -22.04 8.15 3.45
C LEU A 182 -23.16 9.19 3.26
N ARG A 183 -24.35 8.96 3.81
CA ARG A 183 -25.46 9.93 3.76
C ARG A 183 -25.15 11.19 4.55
N GLN A 184 -24.59 11.06 5.76
CA GLN A 184 -24.27 12.18 6.64
C GLN A 184 -23.09 13.02 6.12
N ALA A 185 -22.13 12.37 5.45
CA ALA A 185 -20.97 13.05 4.86
C ALA A 185 -21.30 13.75 3.54
N ALA A 186 -22.53 13.65 3.02
CA ALA A 186 -22.91 14.31 1.78
C ALA A 186 -22.79 15.83 1.92
N PRO A 187 -22.13 16.53 0.98
CA PRO A 187 -22.13 17.98 0.99
C PRO A 187 -23.57 18.50 0.92
N PRO A 188 -23.89 19.63 1.58
CA PRO A 188 -25.23 20.18 1.53
C PRO A 188 -25.65 20.40 0.07
N PRO A 189 -26.95 20.19 -0.27
CA PRO A 189 -27.42 20.43 -1.62
C PRO A 189 -27.08 21.87 -2.02
N ARG A 190 -26.47 22.04 -3.21
CA ARG A 190 -26.22 23.39 -3.75
C ARG A 190 -27.58 24.08 -3.87
N ALA A 191 -27.70 25.26 -3.26
CA ALA A 191 -28.89 26.08 -3.39
C ALA A 191 -29.19 26.32 -4.88
N PRO A 192 -30.47 26.27 -5.30
CA PRO A 192 -30.84 26.58 -6.67
C PRO A 192 -30.38 28.01 -7.00
N ARG A 193 -29.76 28.17 -8.18
CA ARG A 193 -29.45 29.47 -8.78
C ARG A 193 -30.72 30.14 -9.27
#